data_AF-A0A847PB71-F1
#
_entry.id   AF-A0A847PB71-F1
#
_cell.length_a   1.000
_cell.length_b   1.000
_cell.length_c   1.000
_cell.angle_alpha   90.00
_cell.angle_beta   90.00
_cell.angle_gamma   90.00
#
_symmetry.space_group_name_H-M   'P 1'
#
loop_
_entity.id
_entity.type
_entity.pdbx_description
1 polymer ?
#
loop_
_entity_poly.entity_id
_entity_poly.type
_entity_poly.pdbx_seq_one_letter_code
_entity_poly.pdbx_strand_id
1 'polypeptide(L)'
;MVGKVFPSPLWWILLAISALLTLCGFYRFVWFMSVGYGFAVMGIGAGLLIYTLINGSATTTVILMSILLMVYGFRLGYFLLARELKNAQYRKTLESTGSTKKMPVFVNLIMWAYSMWMYMSQSSPAIYRYANGTSGDIWGYVGVILMATGIIGETIADKQKSAAKAVNPKRFCDIGLYKIVRCPNYFSEIIFWTGLYISGFGTLVKGQWIMASIGYVLIVFVMIHGAYRLEKRHEKNYGHDPEYRKYAESTPILFPFIPIYHLSKIERE
;
A
#
# COMPACT_ATOMS: atom_id res chain seq x y z
N MET A 1 -28.46 6.08 0.54
CA MET A 1 -27.21 6.89 0.56
C MET A 1 -26.60 7.12 -0.82
N VAL A 2 -27.26 6.66 -1.88
CA VAL A 2 -26.71 6.62 -3.25
C VAL A 2 -26.16 7.98 -3.69
N GLY A 3 -24.91 7.97 -4.15
CA GLY A 3 -24.24 9.14 -4.72
C GLY A 3 -23.76 10.20 -3.73
N LYS A 4 -23.94 10.01 -2.42
CA LYS A 4 -23.28 10.85 -1.42
C LYS A 4 -21.78 10.53 -1.39
N VAL A 5 -20.95 11.56 -1.40
CA VAL A 5 -19.48 11.44 -1.24
C VAL A 5 -19.12 11.07 0.20
N PHE A 6 -19.94 11.49 1.18
CA PHE A 6 -19.75 11.19 2.61
C PHE A 6 -21.01 10.47 3.15
N PRO A 7 -21.20 9.18 2.84
CA PRO A 7 -22.35 8.41 3.32
C PRO A 7 -22.33 8.33 4.85
N SER A 8 -23.23 9.05 5.51
CA SER A 8 -23.34 9.09 6.97
C SER A 8 -24.31 8.02 7.48
N PRO A 9 -24.03 7.35 8.62
CA PRO A 9 -22.91 7.59 9.53
C PRO A 9 -21.61 6.85 9.17
N LEU A 10 -21.67 5.90 8.23
CA LEU A 10 -20.56 4.98 7.89
C LEU A 10 -19.22 5.69 7.66
N TRP A 11 -19.20 6.74 6.83
CA TRP A 11 -17.97 7.46 6.48
C TRP A 11 -17.24 7.98 7.72
N TRP A 12 -17.97 8.56 8.66
CA TRP A 12 -17.41 9.16 9.86
C TRP A 12 -16.91 8.10 10.85
N ILE A 13 -17.61 6.97 10.94
CA ILE A 13 -17.16 5.82 11.75
C ILE A 13 -15.81 5.31 11.21
N LEU A 14 -15.71 5.07 9.90
CA LEU A 14 -14.48 4.56 9.29
C LEU A 14 -13.33 5.59 9.34
N LEU A 15 -13.64 6.88 9.16
CA LEU A 15 -12.65 7.94 9.32
C LEU A 15 -12.13 7.99 10.77
N ALA A 16 -13.01 7.85 11.77
CA ALA A 16 -12.60 7.80 13.17
C ALA A 16 -11.70 6.59 13.46
N ILE A 17 -12.03 5.41 12.91
CA ILE A 17 -11.16 4.23 13.00
C ILE A 17 -9.78 4.51 12.39
N SER A 18 -9.74 5.07 11.19
CA SER A 18 -8.48 5.45 10.52
C SER A 18 -7.69 6.48 11.32
N ALA A 19 -8.37 7.48 11.89
CA ALA A 19 -7.76 8.53 12.71
C ALA A 19 -7.12 7.92 13.97
N LEU A 20 -7.84 7.04 14.68
CA LEU A 20 -7.34 6.37 15.88
C LEU A 20 -6.12 5.50 15.59
N LEU A 21 -6.17 4.68 14.53
CA LEU A 21 -5.08 3.74 14.21
C LEU A 21 -3.81 4.44 13.69
N THR A 22 -3.95 5.65 13.14
CA THR A 22 -2.81 6.47 12.70
C THR A 22 -2.18 7.31 13.81
N LEU A 23 -2.77 7.37 15.01
CA LEU A 23 -2.17 8.09 16.16
C LEU A 23 -0.79 7.56 16.56
N CYS A 24 -0.48 6.30 16.23
CA CYS A 24 0.85 5.73 16.44
C CYS A 24 1.95 6.57 15.75
N GLY A 25 1.63 7.32 14.69
CA GLY A 25 2.55 8.26 14.03
C GLY A 25 3.05 9.41 14.92
N PHE A 26 2.32 9.79 15.96
CA PHE A 26 2.80 10.79 16.93
C PHE A 26 3.97 10.28 17.77
N TYR A 27 4.07 8.97 17.96
CA TYR A 27 5.22 8.36 18.62
C TYR A 27 6.45 8.34 17.70
N ARG A 28 6.27 7.96 16.43
CA ARG A 28 7.31 8.00 15.39
C ARG A 28 6.72 8.47 14.07
N PHE A 29 7.25 9.57 13.53
CA PHE A 29 6.71 10.19 12.31
C PHE A 29 6.53 9.22 11.13
N VAL A 30 7.48 8.30 10.93
CA VAL A 30 7.41 7.30 9.86
C VAL A 30 6.21 6.35 10.02
N TRP A 31 5.71 6.15 11.23
CA TRP A 31 4.57 5.26 11.49
C TRP A 31 3.27 5.76 10.89
N PHE A 32 3.13 7.07 10.62
CA PHE A 32 2.00 7.59 9.86
C PHE A 32 1.85 6.85 8.52
N MET A 33 2.97 6.61 7.81
CA MET A 33 3.02 6.01 6.47
C MET A 33 3.41 4.53 6.45
N SER A 34 3.58 3.90 7.61
CA SER A 34 4.08 2.53 7.70
C SER A 34 3.14 1.65 8.52
N VAL A 35 3.35 1.54 9.84
CA VAL A 35 2.53 0.74 10.75
C VAL A 35 1.09 1.27 10.82
N GLY A 36 0.93 2.59 10.91
CA GLY A 36 -0.37 3.26 10.94
C GLY A 36 -1.17 3.07 9.65
N TYR A 37 -0.50 3.08 8.49
CA TYR A 37 -1.12 2.76 7.20
C TYR A 37 -1.70 1.35 7.18
N GLY A 38 -0.89 0.33 7.49
CA GLY A 38 -1.33 -1.06 7.51
C GLY A 38 -2.51 -1.28 8.45
N PHE A 39 -2.41 -0.79 9.68
CA PHE A 39 -3.51 -0.94 10.64
C PHE A 39 -4.74 -0.12 10.28
N ALA A 40 -4.62 1.10 9.76
CA ALA A 40 -5.77 1.89 9.32
C ALA A 40 -6.55 1.18 8.21
N VAL A 41 -5.86 0.65 7.19
CA VAL A 41 -6.51 -0.11 6.11
C VAL A 41 -7.20 -1.36 6.64
N MET A 42 -6.56 -2.09 7.57
CA MET A 42 -7.17 -3.24 8.24
C MET A 42 -8.42 -2.83 9.03
N GLY A 43 -8.35 -1.73 9.78
CA GLY A 43 -9.45 -1.20 10.57
C GLY A 43 -10.62 -0.72 9.72
N ILE A 44 -10.35 -0.09 8.58
CA ILE A 44 -11.39 0.30 7.61
C ILE A 44 -12.09 -0.95 7.06
N GLY A 45 -11.34 -1.98 6.68
CA GLY A 45 -11.90 -3.25 6.22
C GLY A 45 -12.76 -3.93 7.29
N ALA A 46 -12.25 -4.04 8.52
CA ALA A 46 -13.00 -4.63 9.63
C ALA A 46 -14.25 -3.82 10.00
N GLY A 47 -14.12 -2.49 10.06
CA GLY A 47 -15.24 -1.58 10.35
C GLY A 47 -16.32 -1.66 9.28
N LEU A 48 -15.94 -1.72 8.00
CA LEU A 48 -16.88 -1.89 6.90
C LEU A 48 -17.62 -3.23 7.02
N LEU A 49 -16.88 -4.33 7.22
CA LEU A 49 -17.47 -5.66 7.37
C LEU A 49 -18.47 -5.69 8.52
N ILE A 50 -18.07 -5.26 9.72
CA ILE A 50 -18.92 -5.23 10.91
C ILE A 50 -20.17 -4.39 10.65
N TYR A 51 -20.01 -3.19 10.06
CA TYR A 51 -21.14 -2.31 9.76
C TYR A 51 -22.11 -2.98 8.78
N THR A 52 -21.62 -3.63 7.73
CA THR A 52 -22.48 -4.29 6.74
C THR A 52 -23.28 -5.46 7.33
N LEU A 53 -22.66 -6.22 8.24
CA LEU A 53 -23.26 -7.37 8.91
C LEU A 53 -24.36 -6.94 9.90
N ILE A 54 -24.10 -5.90 10.70
CA ILE A 54 -25.08 -5.37 11.67
C ILE A 54 -26.33 -4.84 10.95
N ASN A 55 -26.16 -4.21 9.78
CA ASN A 55 -27.26 -3.64 9.00
C ASN A 55 -27.92 -4.64 8.04
N GLY A 56 -27.53 -5.92 8.04
CA GLY A 56 -28.11 -6.96 7.19
C GLY A 56 -28.01 -6.70 5.67
N SER A 57 -27.08 -5.84 5.25
CA SER A 57 -26.96 -5.36 3.86
C SER A 57 -25.61 -5.75 3.24
N ALA A 58 -25.03 -6.85 3.71
CA ALA A 58 -23.72 -7.31 3.29
C ALA A 58 -23.79 -8.01 1.92
N THR A 59 -23.19 -7.41 0.90
CA THR A 59 -23.06 -8.04 -0.42
C THR A 59 -21.78 -8.86 -0.48
N THR A 60 -21.75 -9.93 -1.28
CA THR A 60 -20.58 -10.81 -1.40
C THR A 60 -19.30 -10.05 -1.75
N THR A 61 -19.37 -9.12 -2.72
CA THR A 61 -18.18 -8.35 -3.14
C THR A 61 -17.67 -7.43 -2.04
N VAL A 62 -18.55 -6.79 -1.27
CA VAL A 62 -18.15 -5.94 -0.14
C VAL A 62 -17.52 -6.78 0.98
N ILE A 63 -18.07 -7.96 1.29
CA ILE A 63 -17.48 -8.88 2.27
C ILE A 63 -16.06 -9.28 1.83
N LEU A 64 -15.90 -9.72 0.57
CA LEU A 64 -14.60 -10.15 0.04
C LEU A 64 -13.58 -9.00 0.04
N MET A 65 -13.97 -7.80 -0.40
CA MET A 65 -13.09 -6.62 -0.36
C MET A 65 -12.70 -6.24 1.06
N SER A 66 -13.63 -6.31 2.01
CA SER A 66 -13.37 -6.02 3.41
C SER A 66 -12.36 -7.00 4.01
N ILE A 67 -12.51 -8.29 3.73
CA ILE A 67 -11.54 -9.32 4.11
C ILE A 67 -10.17 -9.06 3.47
N LEU A 68 -10.14 -8.72 2.18
CA LEU A 68 -8.87 -8.44 1.49
C LEU A 68 -8.17 -7.19 2.03
N LEU A 69 -8.90 -6.14 2.40
CA LEU A 69 -8.34 -4.97 3.11
C LEU A 69 -7.77 -5.37 4.48
N MET A 70 -8.46 -6.24 5.22
CA MET A 70 -7.95 -6.76 6.50
C MET A 70 -6.68 -7.59 6.32
N VAL A 71 -6.66 -8.52 5.36
CA VAL A 71 -5.48 -9.35 5.05
C VAL A 71 -4.31 -8.48 4.62
N TYR A 72 -4.54 -7.52 3.72
CA TYR A 72 -3.53 -6.56 3.28
C TYR A 72 -2.95 -5.77 4.45
N GLY A 73 -3.82 -5.16 5.26
CA GLY A 73 -3.40 -4.30 6.37
C GLY A 73 -2.71 -5.07 7.49
N PHE A 74 -3.19 -6.29 7.81
CA PHE A 74 -2.53 -7.17 8.77
C PHE A 74 -1.13 -7.56 8.29
N ARG A 75 -1.00 -8.02 7.05
CA ARG A 75 0.30 -8.41 6.46
C ARG A 75 1.30 -7.25 6.54
N LEU A 76 0.90 -6.05 6.11
CA LEU A 76 1.78 -4.89 6.10
C LEU A 76 2.11 -4.39 7.51
N GLY A 77 1.09 -4.18 8.34
CA GLY A 77 1.23 -3.65 9.69
C GLY A 77 2.02 -4.58 10.62
N TYR A 78 1.68 -5.88 10.62
CA TYR A 78 2.38 -6.88 11.43
C TYR A 78 3.84 -7.03 11.00
N PHE A 79 4.12 -7.13 9.69
CA PHE A 79 5.49 -7.29 9.20
C PHE A 79 6.37 -6.11 9.57
N LEU A 80 5.87 -4.88 9.41
CA LEU A 80 6.62 -3.67 9.74
C LEU A 80 6.86 -3.53 11.24
N LEU A 81 5.82 -3.79 12.06
CA LEU A 81 5.93 -3.73 13.51
C LEU A 81 6.90 -4.81 14.04
N ALA A 82 6.77 -6.04 13.57
CA ALA A 82 7.66 -7.14 13.96
C ALA A 82 9.12 -6.84 13.57
N ARG A 83 9.37 -6.27 12.39
CA ARG A 83 10.71 -5.87 11.96
C ARG A 83 11.31 -4.80 12.86
N GLU A 84 10.53 -3.80 13.24
CA GLU A 84 11.02 -2.69 14.06
C GLU A 84 11.29 -3.10 15.51
N LEU A 85 10.45 -3.99 16.06
CA LEU A 85 10.62 -4.53 17.42
C LEU A 85 11.79 -5.52 17.50
N LYS A 86 11.98 -6.38 16.49
CA LYS A 86 12.96 -7.47 16.55
C LYS A 86 14.35 -7.11 16.00
N ASN A 87 14.45 -6.19 15.03
CA ASN A 87 15.72 -5.94 14.34
C ASN A 87 16.43 -4.68 14.88
N ALA A 88 17.39 -4.86 15.78
CA ALA A 88 18.17 -3.78 16.37
C ALA A 88 19.02 -3.01 15.35
N GLN A 89 19.50 -3.67 14.29
CA GLN A 89 20.29 -3.03 13.22
C GLN A 89 19.41 -2.16 12.31
N TYR A 90 18.15 -2.55 12.11
CA TYR A 90 17.16 -1.71 11.43
C TYR A 90 16.87 -0.43 12.23
N ARG A 91 16.77 -0.51 13.57
CA ARG A 91 16.63 0.67 14.44
C ARG A 91 17.81 1.63 14.30
N LYS A 92 19.05 1.12 14.33
CA LYS A 92 20.26 1.93 14.12
C LYS A 92 20.28 2.63 12.75
N THR A 93 19.77 1.97 11.71
CA THR A 93 19.69 2.54 10.35
C THR A 93 18.59 3.62 10.25
N LEU A 94 17.46 3.43 10.95
CA LEU A 94 16.41 4.45 11.05
C LEU A 94 16.90 5.70 11.79
N GLU A 95 17.68 5.51 12.85
CA GLU A 95 18.30 6.61 13.60
C GLU A 95 19.33 7.36 12.75
N SER A 96 20.19 6.65 12.02
CA SER A 96 21.22 7.27 11.17
C SER A 96 20.67 8.01 9.95
N THR A 97 19.45 7.70 9.52
CA THR A 97 18.76 8.40 8.41
C THR A 97 17.98 9.63 8.85
N GLY A 98 17.96 9.96 10.16
CA GLY A 98 17.16 11.06 10.70
C GLY A 98 15.65 10.79 10.71
N SER A 99 15.24 9.56 10.37
CA SER A 99 13.83 9.14 10.27
C SER A 99 13.13 9.08 11.63
N THR A 100 13.88 9.13 12.74
CA THR A 100 13.38 9.18 14.12
C THR A 100 13.34 10.61 14.69
N LYS A 101 13.71 11.63 13.90
CA LYS A 101 13.72 13.02 14.36
C LYS A 101 12.30 13.44 14.74
N LYS A 102 12.15 14.00 15.95
CA LYS A 102 10.88 14.59 16.39
C LYS A 102 10.52 15.75 15.47
N MET A 103 9.37 15.66 14.82
CA MET A 103 8.83 16.75 14.02
C MET A 103 8.03 17.71 14.91
N PRO A 104 7.91 18.99 14.53
CA PRO A 104 7.03 19.92 15.22
C PRO A 104 5.61 19.38 15.31
N VAL A 105 4.91 19.64 16.41
CA VAL A 105 3.55 19.13 16.66
C VAL A 105 2.60 19.50 15.51
N PHE A 106 2.70 20.71 14.98
CA PHE A 106 1.93 21.15 13.82
C PHE A 106 2.15 20.29 12.57
N VAL A 107 3.38 19.87 12.30
CA VAL A 107 3.70 18.97 11.17
C VAL A 107 3.10 17.59 11.40
N ASN A 108 3.14 17.07 12.63
CA ASN A 108 2.49 15.80 12.98
C ASN A 108 0.97 15.88 12.82
N LEU A 109 0.34 17.00 13.19
CA LEU A 109 -1.10 17.20 13.04
C LEU A 109 -1.50 17.23 11.56
N ILE A 110 -0.77 17.96 10.71
CA ILE A 110 -0.99 17.94 9.25
C ILE A 110 -0.82 16.53 8.71
N MET A 111 0.26 15.84 9.11
CA MET A 111 0.56 14.51 8.61
C MET A 111 -0.50 13.49 9.04
N TRP A 112 -1.01 13.60 10.28
CA TRP A 112 -2.08 12.77 10.80
C TRP A 112 -3.37 12.97 10.01
N ALA A 113 -3.78 14.22 9.80
CA ALA A 113 -4.97 14.56 9.02
C ALA A 113 -4.86 14.10 7.57
N TYR A 114 -3.69 14.29 6.96
CA TYR A 114 -3.39 13.78 5.62
C TYR A 114 -3.47 12.26 5.55
N SER A 115 -2.85 11.55 6.50
CA SER A 115 -2.78 10.09 6.50
C SER A 115 -4.15 9.45 6.63
N MET A 116 -4.96 9.88 7.62
CA MET A 116 -6.30 9.34 7.81
C MET A 116 -7.20 9.60 6.59
N TRP A 117 -7.06 10.78 5.96
CA TRP A 117 -7.85 11.13 4.78
C TRP A 117 -7.41 10.33 3.56
N MET A 118 -6.10 10.15 3.37
CA MET A 118 -5.54 9.42 2.25
C MET A 118 -5.98 7.95 2.30
N TYR A 119 -5.93 7.29 3.46
CA TYR A 119 -6.36 5.89 3.61
C TYR A 119 -7.86 5.72 3.39
N MET A 120 -8.67 6.68 3.86
CA MET A 120 -10.10 6.72 3.55
C MET A 120 -10.36 6.89 2.05
N SER A 121 -9.66 7.80 1.39
CA SER A 121 -9.79 8.05 -0.04
C SER A 121 -9.45 6.81 -0.86
N GLN A 122 -8.38 6.13 -0.47
CA GLN A 122 -7.87 4.93 -1.13
C GLN A 122 -8.81 3.73 -0.96
N SER A 123 -9.41 3.54 0.22
CA SER A 123 -10.39 2.48 0.48
C SER A 123 -11.83 2.82 0.04
N SER A 124 -12.06 4.06 -0.42
CA SER A 124 -13.40 4.57 -0.73
C SER A 124 -14.23 3.77 -1.74
N PRO A 125 -13.66 3.08 -2.76
CA PRO A 125 -14.48 2.28 -3.67
C PRO A 125 -15.30 1.20 -2.97
N ALA A 126 -14.73 0.46 -2.00
CA ALA A 126 -15.47 -0.54 -1.23
C ALA A 126 -16.57 0.10 -0.35
N ILE A 127 -16.28 1.26 0.24
CA ILE A 127 -17.23 2.03 1.06
C ILE A 127 -18.42 2.48 0.20
N TYR A 128 -18.16 3.00 -1.00
CA TYR A 128 -19.20 3.46 -1.91
C TYR A 128 -20.00 2.32 -2.53
N ARG A 129 -19.39 1.17 -2.80
CA ARG A 129 -20.11 -0.05 -3.21
C ARG A 129 -21.19 -0.43 -2.22
N TYR A 130 -20.86 -0.45 -0.94
CA TYR A 130 -21.85 -0.66 0.10
C TYR A 130 -22.90 0.46 0.14
N ALA A 131 -22.47 1.73 0.18
CA ALA A 131 -23.37 2.87 0.33
C ALA A 131 -24.35 3.06 -0.85
N ASN A 132 -23.94 2.65 -2.06
CA ASN A 132 -24.76 2.67 -3.27
C ASN A 132 -25.57 1.37 -3.46
N GLY A 133 -25.34 0.34 -2.63
CA GLY A 133 -26.09 -0.92 -2.67
C GLY A 133 -25.78 -1.81 -3.88
N THR A 134 -24.62 -1.64 -4.52
CA THR A 134 -24.28 -2.36 -5.75
C THR A 134 -23.83 -3.80 -5.45
N SER A 135 -24.52 -4.76 -6.04
CA SER A 135 -24.26 -6.19 -5.93
C SER A 135 -24.27 -6.88 -7.31
N GLY A 136 -23.54 -7.99 -7.43
CA GLY A 136 -23.62 -8.88 -8.58
C GLY A 136 -23.00 -8.39 -9.89
N ASP A 137 -22.40 -7.20 -9.94
CA ASP A 137 -21.73 -6.69 -11.14
C ASP A 137 -20.33 -7.28 -11.34
N ILE A 138 -19.92 -7.39 -12.60
CA ILE A 138 -18.63 -7.95 -13.00
C ILE A 138 -17.44 -7.17 -12.43
N TRP A 139 -17.55 -5.85 -12.31
CA TRP A 139 -16.45 -4.99 -11.87
C TRP A 139 -16.07 -5.23 -10.41
N GLY A 140 -17.06 -5.49 -9.55
CA GLY A 140 -16.83 -5.92 -8.18
C GLY A 140 -15.95 -7.18 -8.09
N TYR A 141 -16.24 -8.20 -8.90
CA TYR A 141 -15.46 -9.44 -8.92
C TYR A 141 -14.09 -9.28 -9.56
N VAL A 142 -13.98 -8.53 -10.66
CA VAL A 142 -12.68 -8.18 -11.28
C VAL A 142 -11.79 -7.49 -10.26
N GLY A 143 -12.34 -6.54 -9.50
CA GLY A 143 -11.61 -5.84 -8.44
C GLY A 143 -11.13 -6.78 -7.34
N VAL A 144 -11.98 -7.69 -6.87
CA VAL A 144 -11.62 -8.72 -5.88
C VAL A 144 -10.48 -9.62 -6.37
N ILE A 145 -10.55 -10.08 -7.63
CA ILE A 145 -9.51 -10.92 -8.24
C ILE A 145 -8.17 -10.18 -8.26
N LEU A 146 -8.16 -8.94 -8.75
CA LEU A 146 -6.95 -8.12 -8.79
C LEU A 146 -6.39 -7.84 -7.39
N MET A 147 -7.25 -7.53 -6.41
CA MET A 147 -6.85 -7.38 -5.01
C MET A 147 -6.18 -8.66 -4.49
N ALA A 148 -6.78 -9.83 -4.71
CA ALA A 148 -6.20 -11.11 -4.31
C ALA A 148 -4.85 -11.36 -5.01
N THR A 149 -4.76 -11.10 -6.31
CA THR A 149 -3.50 -11.22 -7.08
C THR A 149 -2.41 -10.31 -6.50
N GLY A 150 -2.75 -9.08 -6.12
CA GLY A 150 -1.81 -8.14 -5.48
C GLY A 150 -1.26 -8.70 -4.16
N ILE A 151 -2.12 -9.21 -3.26
CA ILE A 151 -1.68 -9.82 -2.00
C ILE A 151 -0.76 -11.04 -2.25
N ILE A 152 -1.13 -11.91 -3.19
CA ILE A 152 -0.36 -13.11 -3.53
C ILE A 152 1.00 -12.72 -4.10
N GLY A 153 1.04 -11.81 -5.08
CA GLY A 153 2.27 -11.33 -5.71
C GLY A 153 3.22 -10.70 -4.70
N GLU A 154 2.69 -9.87 -3.80
CA GLU A 154 3.49 -9.24 -2.77
C GLU A 154 4.06 -10.26 -1.76
N THR A 155 3.23 -11.22 -1.34
CA THR A 155 3.65 -12.30 -0.43
C THR A 155 4.76 -13.15 -1.05
N ILE A 156 4.66 -13.47 -2.33
CA ILE A 156 5.69 -14.22 -3.06
C ILE A 156 6.97 -13.40 -3.17
N ALA A 157 6.87 -12.11 -3.54
CA ALA A 157 8.01 -11.21 -3.66
C ALA A 157 8.77 -11.05 -2.33
N ASP A 158 8.05 -10.89 -1.22
CA ASP A 158 8.66 -10.75 0.10
C ASP A 158 9.33 -12.05 0.57
N LYS A 159 8.72 -13.21 0.31
CA LYS A 159 9.31 -14.53 0.60
C LYS A 159 10.58 -14.77 -0.21
N GLN A 160 10.56 -14.49 -1.51
CA GLN A 160 11.72 -14.64 -2.39
C GLN A 160 12.88 -13.75 -1.93
N LYS A 161 12.59 -12.48 -1.61
CA LYS A 161 13.60 -11.55 -1.09
C LYS A 161 14.18 -11.99 0.24
N SER A 162 13.32 -12.44 1.16
CA SER A 162 13.75 -12.89 2.48
C SER A 162 14.62 -14.15 2.38
N ALA A 163 14.25 -15.12 1.53
CA ALA A 163 15.03 -16.31 1.27
C ALA A 163 16.40 -15.98 0.65
N ALA A 164 16.44 -15.12 -0.37
CA ALA A 164 17.68 -14.69 -1.00
C ALA A 164 18.62 -13.99 0.00
N LYS A 165 18.07 -13.13 0.87
CA LYS A 165 18.83 -12.42 1.90
C LYS A 165 19.28 -13.30 3.06
N ALA A 166 18.58 -14.39 3.35
CA ALA A 166 19.03 -15.38 4.32
C ALA A 166 20.26 -16.14 3.82
N VAL A 167 20.35 -16.41 2.51
CA VAL A 167 21.53 -17.04 1.90
C VAL A 167 22.70 -16.07 1.77
N ASN A 168 22.47 -14.88 1.22
CA ASN A 168 23.50 -13.84 1.11
C ASN A 168 22.94 -12.45 1.43
N PRO A 169 23.17 -11.94 2.66
CA PRO A 169 22.69 -10.63 3.07
C PRO A 169 23.24 -9.47 2.23
N LYS A 170 24.45 -9.63 1.67
CA LYS A 170 25.17 -8.60 0.92
C LYS A 170 24.84 -8.58 -0.57
N ARG A 171 24.23 -9.62 -1.15
CA ARG A 171 23.85 -9.65 -2.58
C ARG A 171 22.44 -9.11 -2.83
N PHE A 172 22.18 -8.51 -3.99
CA PHE A 172 20.82 -8.13 -4.42
C PHE A 172 19.95 -9.38 -4.69
N CYS A 173 18.64 -9.18 -4.79
CA CYS A 173 17.69 -10.25 -5.12
C CYS A 173 17.30 -10.13 -6.60
N ASP A 174 17.56 -11.18 -7.36
CA ASP A 174 17.40 -11.30 -8.81
C ASP A 174 16.75 -12.65 -9.20
N ILE A 175 15.94 -13.22 -8.29
CA ILE A 175 15.27 -14.52 -8.48
C ILE A 175 13.75 -14.37 -8.55
N GLY A 176 13.08 -15.31 -9.21
CA GLY A 176 11.63 -15.35 -9.25
C GLY A 176 11.03 -14.08 -9.87
N LEU A 177 10.13 -13.41 -9.14
CA LEU A 177 9.48 -12.18 -9.60
C LEU A 177 10.48 -11.04 -9.81
N TYR A 178 11.63 -11.07 -9.12
CA TYR A 178 12.68 -10.07 -9.31
C TYR A 178 13.35 -10.17 -10.69
N LYS A 179 13.24 -11.30 -11.40
CA LYS A 179 13.70 -11.39 -12.80
C LYS A 179 12.78 -10.66 -13.80
N ILE A 180 11.54 -10.38 -13.39
CA ILE A 180 10.54 -9.74 -14.24
C ILE A 180 10.57 -8.23 -14.02
N VAL A 181 10.56 -7.80 -12.75
CA VAL A 181 10.72 -6.38 -12.37
C VAL A 181 11.53 -6.28 -11.09
N ARG A 182 12.29 -5.19 -10.91
CA ARG A 182 13.16 -5.01 -9.73
C ARG A 182 12.42 -4.70 -8.44
N CYS A 183 11.20 -4.14 -8.54
CA CYS A 183 10.31 -3.84 -7.40
C CYS A 183 8.96 -4.57 -7.50
N PRO A 184 8.93 -5.92 -7.49
CA PRO A 184 7.71 -6.69 -7.71
C PRO A 184 6.69 -6.54 -6.57
N ASN A 185 7.15 -6.28 -5.35
CA ASN A 185 6.30 -5.98 -4.21
C ASN A 185 5.54 -4.65 -4.39
N TYR A 186 6.20 -3.61 -4.92
CA TYR A 186 5.55 -2.31 -5.16
C TYR A 186 4.57 -2.40 -6.33
N PHE A 187 4.91 -3.16 -7.37
CA PHE A 187 3.97 -3.46 -8.46
C PHE A 187 2.74 -4.23 -7.96
N SER A 188 2.94 -5.20 -7.07
CA SER A 188 1.84 -5.96 -6.45
C SER A 188 0.92 -5.08 -5.60
N GLU A 189 1.49 -4.10 -4.89
CA GLU A 189 0.72 -3.09 -4.17
C GLU A 189 -0.10 -2.21 -5.14
N ILE A 190 0.48 -1.79 -6.28
CA ILE A 190 -0.26 -1.09 -7.33
C ILE A 190 -1.41 -1.96 -7.85
N ILE A 191 -1.20 -3.25 -8.12
CA ILE A 191 -2.26 -4.16 -8.58
C ILE A 191 -3.39 -4.23 -7.56
N PHE A 192 -3.08 -4.35 -6.26
CA PHE A 192 -4.08 -4.43 -5.21
C PHE A 192 -5.01 -3.21 -5.23
N TRP A 193 -4.43 -2.01 -5.22
CA TRP A 193 -5.19 -0.77 -5.23
C TRP A 193 -5.86 -0.47 -6.56
N THR A 194 -5.29 -0.94 -7.67
CA THR A 194 -5.92 -0.90 -8.99
C THR A 194 -7.18 -1.77 -9.01
N GLY A 195 -7.14 -2.96 -8.41
CA GLY A 195 -8.30 -3.82 -8.24
C GLY A 195 -9.42 -3.13 -7.47
N LEU A 196 -9.08 -2.52 -6.33
CA LEU A 196 -10.07 -1.79 -5.54
C LEU A 196 -10.65 -0.59 -6.32
N TYR A 197 -9.81 0.16 -7.04
CA TYR A 197 -10.27 1.27 -7.89
C TYR A 197 -11.19 0.81 -9.03
N ILE A 198 -10.81 -0.24 -9.76
CA ILE A 198 -11.62 -0.86 -10.83
C ILE A 198 -12.96 -1.37 -10.30
N SER A 199 -13.00 -1.84 -9.06
CA SER A 199 -14.27 -2.28 -8.46
C SER A 199 -15.35 -1.20 -8.39
N GLY A 200 -14.94 0.07 -8.52
CA GLY A 200 -15.85 1.20 -8.55
C GLY A 200 -16.60 1.39 -9.88
N PHE A 201 -16.17 0.74 -10.96
CA PHE A 201 -16.88 0.78 -12.24
C PHE A 201 -18.30 0.22 -12.11
N GLY A 202 -19.28 0.90 -12.72
CA GLY A 202 -20.70 0.56 -12.57
C GLY A 202 -21.31 0.87 -11.18
N THR A 203 -20.52 1.40 -10.23
CA THR A 203 -20.98 1.73 -8.87
C THR A 203 -20.84 3.23 -8.56
N LEU A 204 -19.64 3.78 -8.72
CA LEU A 204 -19.32 5.13 -8.23
C LEU A 204 -19.92 6.19 -9.15
N VAL A 205 -20.35 7.30 -8.55
CA VAL A 205 -20.93 8.44 -9.27
C VAL A 205 -20.32 9.78 -8.84
N LYS A 206 -20.16 10.69 -9.81
CA LYS A 206 -19.78 12.10 -9.60
C LYS A 206 -18.55 12.23 -8.67
N GLY A 207 -18.70 12.93 -7.53
CA GLY A 207 -17.61 13.19 -6.58
C GLY A 207 -17.00 11.95 -5.93
N GLN A 208 -17.68 10.79 -5.97
CA GLN A 208 -17.10 9.53 -5.47
C GLN A 208 -15.89 9.10 -6.32
N TRP A 209 -15.93 9.35 -7.64
CA TRP A 209 -14.79 9.10 -8.52
C TRP A 209 -13.62 10.03 -8.22
N ILE A 210 -13.89 11.29 -7.89
CA ILE A 210 -12.83 12.24 -7.50
C ILE A 210 -12.09 11.72 -6.27
N MET A 211 -12.84 11.32 -5.23
CA MET A 211 -12.27 10.76 -4.00
C MET A 211 -11.44 9.50 -4.26
N ALA A 212 -12.00 8.54 -5.00
CA ALA A 212 -11.31 7.30 -5.34
C ALA A 212 -10.05 7.55 -6.19
N SER A 213 -10.11 8.50 -7.14
CA SER A 213 -8.99 8.84 -8.02
C SER A 213 -7.85 9.50 -7.25
N ILE A 214 -8.16 10.40 -6.31
CA ILE A 214 -7.14 11.01 -5.44
C ILE A 214 -6.42 9.93 -4.66
N GLY A 215 -7.15 9.02 -4.01
CA GLY A 215 -6.55 7.90 -3.26
C GLY A 215 -5.66 7.01 -4.15
N TYR A 216 -6.16 6.65 -5.33
CA TYR A 216 -5.45 5.78 -6.28
C TYR A 216 -4.19 6.42 -6.86
N VAL A 217 -4.26 7.66 -7.33
CA VAL A 217 -3.11 8.38 -7.90
C VAL A 217 -2.03 8.59 -6.84
N LEU A 218 -2.42 8.95 -5.61
CA LEU A 218 -1.47 9.15 -4.52
C LEU A 218 -0.73 7.86 -4.17
N ILE A 219 -1.40 6.70 -4.10
CA ILE A 219 -0.67 5.46 -3.80
C ILE A 219 0.26 5.06 -4.93
N VAL A 220 -0.16 5.20 -6.20
CA VAL A 220 0.72 4.93 -7.35
C VAL A 220 1.95 5.84 -7.31
N PHE A 221 1.77 7.13 -6.99
CA PHE A 221 2.87 8.07 -6.80
C PHE A 221 3.81 7.65 -5.67
N VAL A 222 3.27 7.25 -4.51
CA VAL A 222 4.07 6.75 -3.36
C VAL A 222 4.87 5.51 -3.75
N MET A 223 4.32 4.61 -4.55
CA MET A 223 5.01 3.40 -5.03
C MET A 223 6.14 3.72 -6.01
N ILE A 224 5.91 4.62 -6.97
CA ILE A 224 6.94 5.07 -7.92
C ILE A 224 8.07 5.78 -7.17
N HIS A 225 7.73 6.69 -6.26
CA HIS A 225 8.73 7.39 -5.46
C HIS A 225 9.47 6.45 -4.49
N GLY A 226 8.78 5.43 -3.98
CA GLY A 226 9.38 4.31 -3.26
C GLY A 226 10.44 3.61 -4.10
N ALA A 227 10.10 3.22 -5.33
CA ALA A 227 10.99 2.53 -6.27
C ALA A 227 12.22 3.38 -6.58
N TYR A 228 12.03 4.69 -6.82
CA TYR A 228 13.12 5.64 -7.04
C TYR A 228 14.11 5.69 -5.87
N ARG A 229 13.63 5.80 -4.63
CA ARG A 229 14.51 5.80 -3.44
C ARG A 229 15.20 4.46 -3.25
N LEU A 230 14.51 3.36 -3.57
CA LEU A 230 15.08 2.02 -3.49
C LEU A 230 16.21 1.83 -4.50
N GLU A 231 16.03 2.31 -5.74
CA GLU A 231 17.05 2.31 -6.78
C GLU A 231 18.30 3.06 -6.34
N LYS A 232 18.17 4.30 -5.86
CA LYS A 232 19.32 5.07 -5.36
C LYS A 232 20.11 4.33 -4.27
N ARG A 233 19.39 3.65 -3.36
CA ARG A 233 20.02 2.86 -2.31
C ARG A 233 20.71 1.61 -2.88
N HIS A 234 20.12 0.97 -3.87
CA HIS A 234 20.75 -0.17 -4.53
C HIS A 234 21.97 0.24 -5.34
N GLU A 235 21.93 1.38 -6.03
CA GLU A 235 23.10 1.93 -6.72
C GLU A 235 24.24 2.22 -5.74
N LYS A 236 23.95 2.86 -4.60
CA LYS A 236 24.96 3.08 -3.56
C LYS A 236 25.58 1.78 -3.02
N ASN A 237 24.79 0.72 -2.90
CA ASN A 237 25.22 -0.53 -2.26
C ASN A 237 25.84 -1.53 -3.23
N TYR A 238 25.38 -1.56 -4.48
CA TYR A 238 25.66 -2.59 -5.49
C TYR A 238 26.12 -2.00 -6.82
N GLY A 239 26.16 -0.67 -6.99
CA GLY A 239 26.49 -0.01 -8.25
C GLY A 239 27.91 -0.26 -8.75
N HIS A 240 28.82 -0.76 -7.91
CA HIS A 240 30.16 -1.19 -8.35
C HIS A 240 30.20 -2.65 -8.83
N ASP A 241 29.16 -3.43 -8.59
CA ASP A 241 29.07 -4.84 -8.96
C ASP A 241 28.60 -4.99 -10.43
N PRO A 242 29.42 -5.57 -11.33
CA PRO A 242 29.05 -5.78 -12.73
C PRO A 242 27.79 -6.64 -12.90
N GLU A 243 27.53 -7.62 -12.01
CA GLU A 243 26.31 -8.45 -12.08
C GLU A 243 25.07 -7.60 -11.80
N TYR A 244 25.15 -6.73 -10.80
CA TYR A 244 24.04 -5.84 -10.46
C TYR A 244 23.75 -4.86 -11.61
N ARG A 245 24.78 -4.30 -12.24
CA ARG A 245 24.63 -3.40 -13.40
C ARG A 245 23.89 -4.10 -14.54
N LYS A 246 24.34 -5.29 -14.93
CA LYS A 246 23.69 -6.10 -15.97
C LYS A 246 22.23 -6.40 -15.61
N TYR A 247 21.96 -6.74 -14.37
CA TYR A 247 20.59 -6.95 -13.88
C TYR A 247 19.74 -5.68 -13.96
N ALA A 248 20.28 -4.54 -13.52
CA ALA A 248 19.59 -3.25 -13.51
C ALA A 248 19.26 -2.74 -14.93
N GLU A 249 20.13 -3.00 -15.90
CA GLU A 249 19.97 -2.60 -17.31
C GLU A 249 19.04 -3.53 -18.10
N SER A 250 18.84 -4.78 -17.66
CA SER A 250 18.01 -5.76 -18.35
C SER A 250 16.63 -5.98 -17.73
N THR A 251 16.41 -5.52 -16.49
CA THR A 251 15.17 -5.76 -15.74
C THR A 251 14.45 -4.43 -15.44
N PRO A 252 13.22 -4.21 -15.94
CA PRO A 252 12.46 -2.99 -15.66
C PRO A 252 12.28 -2.76 -14.16
N ILE A 253 12.22 -1.49 -13.73
CA ILE A 253 12.18 -1.18 -12.30
C ILE A 253 10.84 -1.55 -11.64
N LEU A 254 9.71 -1.32 -12.33
CA LEU A 254 8.39 -1.39 -11.71
C LEU A 254 7.33 -2.06 -12.58
N PHE A 255 7.28 -1.76 -13.88
CA PHE A 255 6.24 -2.29 -14.78
C PHE A 255 6.83 -3.33 -15.73
N PRO A 256 6.39 -4.61 -15.70
CA PRO A 256 7.01 -5.71 -16.46
C PRO A 256 7.14 -5.50 -17.97
N PHE A 257 6.19 -4.79 -18.56
CA PHE A 257 6.07 -4.64 -20.02
C PHE A 257 6.33 -3.22 -20.50
N ILE A 258 6.90 -2.37 -19.64
CA ILE A 258 7.27 -1.00 -19.99
C ILE A 258 8.78 -0.89 -19.80
N PRO A 259 9.57 -0.54 -20.83
CA PRO A 259 11.04 -0.54 -20.78
C PRO A 259 11.61 0.67 -20.00
N ILE A 260 11.08 0.90 -18.79
CA ILE A 260 11.61 1.87 -17.83
C ILE A 260 12.54 1.12 -16.90
N TYR A 261 13.82 1.17 -17.23
CA TYR A 261 14.86 0.54 -16.43
C TYR A 261 15.24 1.40 -15.24
N HIS A 262 15.36 2.73 -15.40
CA HIS A 262 15.85 3.63 -14.35
C HIS A 262 14.91 4.81 -14.13
N LEU A 263 14.71 5.18 -12.85
CA LEU A 263 13.97 6.39 -12.45
C LEU A 263 14.93 7.50 -11.99
N SER A 264 16.15 7.16 -11.57
CA SER A 264 17.20 8.14 -11.29
C SER A 264 18.21 8.27 -12.42
N LYS A 265 18.74 9.48 -12.63
CA LYS A 265 19.99 9.66 -13.38
C LYS A 265 21.08 8.89 -12.65
N ILE A 266 21.76 7.99 -13.37
CA ILE A 266 22.89 7.23 -12.84
C ILE A 266 24.12 8.08 -13.09
N GLU A 267 24.63 8.73 -12.05
CA GLU A 267 25.93 9.39 -12.08
C GLU A 267 26.99 8.30 -11.94
N ARG A 268 27.66 7.97 -13.05
CA ARG A 268 28.73 6.97 -13.10
C ARG A 268 30.04 7.74 -13.12
N GLU A 269 30.87 7.59 -12.08
CA GLU A 269 32.29 7.98 -12.09
C GLU A 269 33.12 7.01 -12.96
#